data_AF-A0A1P9WUG5-F1
#
_entry.id   AF-A0A1P9WUG5-F1
#
_cell.length_a   1.000
_cell.length_b   1.000
_cell.length_c   1.000
_cell.angle_alpha   90.00
_cell.angle_beta   90.00
_cell.angle_gamma   90.00
#
_symmetry.space_group_name_H-M   'P 1'
#
loop_
_entity.id
_entity.type
_entity.pdbx_description
1 polymer ?
#
loop_
_entity_poly.entity_id
_entity_poly.type
_entity_poly.pdbx_seq_one_letter_code
_entity_poly.pdbx_strand_id
1 'polypeptide(L)'
;MNYKIQPIFVSLLILVQTSCTRPTALTAELQPRSLQAVNLEENISRRDELMLAYTLTSYDAKNKPVGVVNGGWGVETVQKGQQLDLSGGTNPAQSIRLELPRNGRMVASLVLIEVDEYARAQQMLEQVRKIHNIVSVPVSLVLTATEVLTPLKYVTAGLWASGVGLKLVDQLDSDDLLGQSSVEVQEADLRRQKKTRMEVPAIFTGQHMKDAYEYRLVYDITLKTVQIRPVRQ
;
A
#
# COMPACT_ATOMS: atom_id res chain seq x y z
N MET A 1 11.95 67.19 47.88
CA MET A 1 10.95 66.09 48.05
C MET A 1 10.64 65.59 46.64
N ASN A 2 10.81 64.31 46.28
CA ASN A 2 10.17 63.09 46.80
C ASN A 2 8.64 63.20 46.62
N TYR A 3 7.90 62.41 45.81
CA TYR A 3 8.17 61.25 44.94
C TYR A 3 7.02 61.18 43.85
N LYS A 4 6.83 60.22 42.91
CA LYS A 4 7.37 58.86 42.63
C LYS A 4 7.13 58.43 41.15
N ILE A 5 8.06 57.66 40.57
CA ILE A 5 7.95 56.48 39.65
C ILE A 5 6.79 56.38 38.61
N GLN A 6 7.14 56.07 37.35
CA GLN A 6 6.25 55.63 36.25
C GLN A 6 5.73 54.17 36.41
N PRO A 7 4.62 53.84 35.75
CA PRO A 7 4.65 52.85 34.66
C PRO A 7 3.87 53.38 33.43
N ILE A 8 4.30 53.28 32.17
CA ILE A 8 4.97 52.17 31.46
C ILE A 8 4.32 50.81 31.75
N PHE A 9 3.03 50.71 31.40
CA PHE A 9 2.47 49.52 30.76
C PHE A 9 2.34 49.89 29.27
N VAL A 10 3.15 49.38 28.34
CA VAL A 10 3.31 47.96 27.97
C VAL A 10 1.98 47.28 27.64
N SER A 11 1.05 48.04 27.05
CA SER A 11 0.07 47.48 26.11
C SER A 11 0.74 47.12 24.77
N LEU A 12 1.87 46.39 24.83
CA LEU A 12 2.38 45.63 23.70
C LEU A 12 1.43 44.44 23.55
N LEU A 13 0.26 44.70 22.97
CA LEU A 13 -0.71 43.68 22.62
C LEU A 13 -0.11 42.88 21.46
N ILE A 14 0.77 41.94 21.80
CA ILE A 14 1.33 40.99 20.83
C ILE A 14 0.12 40.24 20.26
N LEU A 15 -0.24 40.59 19.04
CA LEU A 15 -1.07 39.74 18.21
C LEU A 15 -0.27 38.47 17.98
N VAL A 16 -0.45 37.49 18.87
CA VAL A 16 -0.13 36.10 18.60
C VAL A 16 -1.14 35.65 17.55
N GLN A 17 -0.90 36.08 16.31
CA GLN A 17 -1.47 35.51 15.09
C GLN A 17 -1.05 34.05 15.10
N THR A 18 -1.85 33.21 15.76
CA THR A 18 -1.74 31.76 15.73
C THR A 18 -2.12 31.32 14.33
N SER A 19 -1.15 31.47 13.42
CA SER A 19 -1.18 30.94 12.07
C SER A 19 -1.28 29.42 12.17
N CYS A 20 -2.52 28.94 12.31
CA CYS A 20 -2.91 27.54 12.19
C CYS A 20 -2.77 27.14 10.71
N THR A 21 -1.52 27.12 10.26
CA THR A 21 -1.07 26.55 8.99
C THR A 21 -1.57 25.12 8.98
N ARG A 22 -2.68 24.90 8.27
CA ARG A 22 -3.38 23.61 8.27
C ARG A 22 -2.37 22.51 7.92
N PRO A 23 -2.28 21.42 8.70
CA PRO A 23 -1.41 20.32 8.36
C PRO A 23 -1.75 19.83 6.95
N THR A 24 -0.84 20.01 6.00
CA THR A 24 -1.03 19.50 4.65
C THR A 24 -0.88 17.99 4.71
N ALA A 25 -1.99 17.28 4.50
CA ALA A 25 -2.01 15.83 4.49
C ALA A 25 -1.08 15.32 3.38
N LEU A 26 -0.26 14.31 3.73
CA LEU A 26 0.58 13.62 2.77
C LEU A 26 -0.14 12.34 2.38
N THR A 27 -0.56 12.23 1.13
CA THR A 27 -1.16 11.01 0.59
C THR A 27 -0.09 10.20 -0.10
N ALA A 28 0.07 8.94 0.30
CA ALA A 28 0.84 7.96 -0.43
C ALA A 28 -0.05 7.21 -1.43
N GLU A 29 0.53 6.81 -2.54
CA GLU A 29 -0.15 6.16 -3.67
C GLU A 29 0.73 5.01 -4.20
N LEU A 30 0.18 3.81 -4.29
CA LEU A 30 0.82 2.62 -4.83
C LEU A 30 0.21 2.31 -6.21
N GLN A 31 1.06 2.22 -7.24
CA GLN A 31 0.66 1.84 -8.59
C GLN A 31 1.58 0.74 -9.12
N PRO A 32 1.09 -0.51 -9.33
CA PRO A 32 1.83 -1.50 -10.11
C PRO A 32 2.08 -0.97 -11.53
N ARG A 33 3.31 -1.13 -12.04
CA ARG A 33 3.76 -0.54 -13.31
C ARG A 33 3.89 -1.59 -14.41
N SER A 34 4.55 -2.70 -14.12
CA SER A 34 4.78 -3.75 -15.11
C SER A 34 5.11 -5.09 -14.46
N LEU A 35 4.69 -6.20 -15.08
CA LEU A 35 5.06 -7.56 -14.71
C LEU A 35 5.72 -8.26 -15.90
N GLN A 36 6.83 -8.96 -15.68
CA GLN A 36 7.50 -9.79 -16.66
C GLN A 36 7.52 -11.25 -16.19
N ALA A 37 7.03 -12.16 -17.04
CA ALA A 37 7.14 -13.60 -16.84
C ALA A 37 8.47 -14.09 -17.45
N VAL A 38 9.57 -14.06 -16.71
CA VAL A 38 10.91 -14.42 -17.23
C VAL A 38 11.04 -15.94 -17.36
N ASN A 39 10.59 -16.68 -16.35
CA ASN A 39 10.23 -18.08 -16.48
C ASN A 39 8.97 -18.42 -15.69
N LEU A 40 8.24 -19.41 -16.18
CA LEU A 40 6.99 -19.92 -15.62
C LEU A 40 7.21 -21.00 -14.57
N GLU A 41 6.18 -21.25 -13.77
CA GLU A 41 6.04 -22.41 -12.88
C GLU A 41 5.62 -23.63 -13.72
N GLU A 42 4.58 -23.52 -14.54
CA GLU A 42 4.16 -24.59 -15.45
C GLU A 42 4.91 -24.60 -16.81
N ASN A 43 6.02 -25.34 -16.87
CA ASN A 43 6.70 -25.61 -18.15
C ASN A 43 5.91 -26.54 -19.11
N ILE A 44 4.85 -27.22 -18.65
CA ILE A 44 4.05 -28.17 -19.46
C ILE A 44 2.98 -27.45 -20.27
N SER A 45 2.09 -26.68 -19.62
CA SER A 45 1.10 -25.82 -20.28
C SER A 45 1.75 -24.65 -21.04
N ARG A 46 2.92 -24.22 -20.55
CA ARG A 46 3.64 -23.00 -20.94
C ARG A 46 2.83 -21.73 -20.70
N ARG A 47 1.90 -21.78 -19.74
CA ARG A 47 0.98 -20.70 -19.37
C ARG A 47 0.58 -20.81 -17.90
N ASP A 48 0.92 -19.79 -17.14
CA ASP A 48 0.49 -19.65 -15.75
C ASP A 48 -0.66 -18.63 -15.71
N GLU A 49 -1.65 -18.82 -14.84
CA GLU A 49 -2.70 -17.83 -14.60
C GLU A 49 -2.37 -17.02 -13.35
N LEU A 50 -2.24 -15.69 -13.47
CA LEU A 50 -1.68 -14.87 -12.40
C LEU A 50 -2.69 -13.92 -11.77
N MET A 51 -2.58 -13.79 -10.45
CA MET A 51 -3.19 -12.73 -9.67
C MET A 51 -2.13 -11.97 -8.86
N LEU A 52 -2.24 -10.65 -8.83
CA LEU A 52 -1.44 -9.77 -7.98
C LEU A 52 -2.36 -9.10 -6.95
N ALA A 53 -2.17 -9.40 -5.67
CA ALA A 53 -2.85 -8.72 -4.57
C ALA A 53 -1.87 -7.80 -3.83
N TYR A 54 -2.31 -6.57 -3.52
CA TYR A 54 -1.44 -5.55 -2.94
C TYR A 54 -2.18 -4.66 -1.96
N THR A 55 -1.45 -4.15 -0.97
CA THR A 55 -1.98 -3.33 0.10
C THR A 55 -1.02 -2.20 0.47
N LEU A 56 -1.59 -1.14 1.03
CA LEU A 56 -0.87 -0.02 1.60
C LEU A 56 -1.43 0.25 2.99
N THR A 57 -0.63 -0.02 4.03
CA THR A 57 -0.99 0.18 5.45
C THR A 57 -0.28 1.40 6.00
N SER A 58 -0.99 2.29 6.71
CA SER A 58 -0.38 3.43 7.41
C SER A 58 -0.43 3.29 8.93
N TYR A 59 0.64 3.76 9.57
CA TYR A 59 0.87 3.72 11.00
C TYR A 59 1.10 5.12 11.54
N ASP A 60 0.61 5.39 12.75
CA ASP A 60 0.86 6.65 13.46
C ASP A 60 2.28 6.70 14.07
N ALA A 61 2.63 7.84 14.65
CA ALA A 61 3.90 8.05 15.34
C ALA A 61 4.08 7.23 16.65
N LYS A 62 3.09 6.41 17.03
CA LYS A 62 3.18 5.42 18.12
C LYS A 62 3.26 3.99 17.58
N ASN A 63 3.45 3.83 16.27
CA ASN A 63 3.44 2.55 15.56
C ASN A 63 2.11 1.78 15.66
N LYS A 64 0.98 2.48 15.88
CA LYS A 64 -0.35 1.88 15.78
C LYS A 64 -0.83 1.93 14.32
N PRO A 65 -1.38 0.85 13.73
CA PRO A 65 -2.00 0.93 12.41
C PRO A 65 -3.28 1.78 12.48
N VAL A 66 -3.42 2.72 11.55
CA VAL A 66 -4.52 3.72 11.52
C VAL A 66 -5.24 3.81 10.18
N GLY A 67 -4.79 3.08 9.16
CA GLY A 67 -5.52 2.91 7.91
C GLY A 67 -4.90 1.80 7.05
N VAL A 68 -5.70 1.23 6.16
CA VAL A 68 -5.26 0.25 5.16
C VAL A 68 -6.11 0.38 3.91
N VAL A 69 -5.53 0.20 2.73
CA VAL A 69 -6.26 0.10 1.46
C VAL A 69 -5.68 -1.04 0.63
N ASN A 70 -6.54 -1.76 -0.09
CA ASN A 70 -6.15 -2.92 -0.89
C ASN A 70 -6.49 -2.69 -2.36
N GLY A 71 -5.74 -3.35 -3.23
CA GLY A 71 -5.97 -3.41 -4.66
C GLY A 71 -5.63 -4.79 -5.21
N GLY A 72 -6.13 -5.08 -6.39
CA GLY A 72 -5.89 -6.34 -7.08
C GLY A 72 -5.70 -6.14 -8.58
N TRP A 73 -5.08 -7.12 -9.22
CA TRP A 73 -4.93 -7.25 -10.66
C TRP A 73 -4.90 -8.74 -11.04
N GLY A 74 -5.27 -9.06 -12.28
CA GLY A 74 -5.55 -10.42 -12.76
C GLY A 74 -7.03 -10.58 -13.14
N VAL A 75 -7.58 -11.80 -13.10
CA VAL A 75 -6.81 -13.04 -13.33
C VAL A 75 -6.40 -13.03 -14.81
N GLU A 76 -5.10 -13.19 -15.08
CA GLU A 76 -4.55 -12.99 -16.42
C GLU A 76 -3.56 -14.11 -16.76
N THR A 77 -3.84 -14.83 -17.85
CA THR A 77 -2.96 -15.89 -18.38
C THR A 77 -1.70 -15.27 -19.01
N VAL A 78 -0.52 -15.69 -18.56
CA VAL A 78 0.77 -15.23 -19.11
C VAL A 78 1.50 -16.32 -19.88
N GLN A 79 2.53 -15.92 -20.63
CA GLN A 79 3.44 -16.83 -21.34
C GLN A 79 4.89 -16.46 -21.04
N LYS A 80 5.80 -17.44 -21.15
CA LYS A 80 7.24 -17.21 -20.95
C LYS A 80 7.78 -16.11 -21.86
N GLY A 81 8.47 -15.14 -21.27
CA GLY A 81 9.00 -13.94 -21.92
C GLY A 81 8.00 -12.77 -22.02
N GLN A 82 6.74 -12.95 -21.64
CA GLN A 82 5.70 -11.91 -21.76
C GLN A 82 5.96 -10.74 -20.80
N GLN A 83 5.82 -9.53 -21.34
CA GLN A 83 5.86 -8.27 -20.61
C GLN A 83 4.46 -7.66 -20.59
N LEU A 84 3.98 -7.29 -19.40
CA LEU A 84 2.70 -6.65 -19.16
C LEU A 84 2.92 -5.20 -18.70
N ASP A 85 2.15 -4.26 -19.25
CA ASP A 85 1.98 -2.91 -18.71
C ASP A 85 0.77 -2.90 -17.76
N LEU A 86 1.04 -2.83 -16.47
CA LEU A 86 0.03 -2.78 -15.41
C LEU A 86 -0.52 -1.37 -15.19
N SER A 87 -0.04 -0.37 -15.91
CA SER A 87 -0.40 1.05 -15.72
C SER A 87 -1.20 1.65 -16.88
N GLY A 88 -1.06 1.12 -18.10
CA GLY A 88 -1.76 1.59 -19.30
C GLY A 88 -2.18 0.47 -20.27
N GLY A 89 -1.96 -0.80 -19.94
CA GLY A 89 -2.37 -1.95 -20.75
C GLY A 89 -3.87 -2.28 -20.69
N THR A 90 -4.26 -3.38 -21.35
CA THR A 90 -5.67 -3.79 -21.56
C THR A 90 -6.46 -4.02 -20.27
N ASN A 91 -5.84 -4.59 -19.24
CA ASN A 91 -6.38 -4.75 -17.88
C ASN A 91 -5.39 -4.07 -16.92
N PRO A 92 -5.52 -2.75 -16.65
CA PRO A 92 -4.59 -2.04 -15.79
C PRO A 92 -4.83 -2.37 -14.30
N ALA A 93 -3.75 -2.40 -13.52
CA ALA A 93 -3.80 -2.51 -12.08
C ALA A 93 -4.29 -1.18 -11.45
N GLN A 94 -5.13 -1.30 -10.43
CA GLN A 94 -5.75 -0.16 -9.76
C GLN A 94 -4.75 0.61 -8.89
N SER A 95 -4.68 1.93 -9.08
CA SER A 95 -3.98 2.81 -8.14
C SER A 95 -4.70 2.82 -6.78
N ILE A 96 -3.98 2.50 -5.70
CA ILE A 96 -4.48 2.58 -4.32
C ILE A 96 -3.76 3.67 -3.54
N ARG A 97 -4.45 4.35 -2.62
CA ARG A 97 -3.92 5.55 -1.94
C ARG A 97 -4.44 5.71 -0.52
N LEU A 98 -3.57 6.21 0.36
CA LEU A 98 -3.83 6.33 1.79
C LEU A 98 -3.17 7.58 2.37
N GLU A 99 -3.79 8.19 3.39
CA GLU A 99 -3.15 9.26 4.15
C GLU A 99 -2.05 8.70 5.07
N LEU A 100 -0.87 9.30 4.98
CA LEU A 100 0.30 8.97 5.80
C LEU A 100 0.38 9.94 6.98
N PRO A 101 0.18 9.47 8.24
CA PRO A 101 0.24 10.32 9.41
C PRO A 101 1.60 11.04 9.55
N ARG A 102 1.57 12.28 10.03
CA ARG A 102 2.79 13.05 10.34
C ARG A 102 3.67 12.30 11.35
N ASN A 103 4.96 12.17 11.04
CA ASN A 103 5.93 11.35 11.77
C ASN A 103 5.55 9.85 11.88
N GLY A 104 4.60 9.37 11.06
CA GLY A 104 4.24 7.97 10.96
C GLY A 104 5.10 7.21 9.94
N ARG A 105 4.68 5.98 9.63
CA ARG A 105 5.23 5.16 8.55
C ARG A 105 4.12 4.54 7.70
N MET A 106 4.48 4.08 6.52
CA MET A 106 3.65 3.19 5.71
C MET A 106 4.39 1.91 5.38
N VAL A 107 3.63 0.86 5.07
CA VAL A 107 4.11 -0.37 4.48
C VAL A 107 3.32 -0.62 3.21
N ALA A 108 4.01 -0.64 2.07
CA ALA A 108 3.49 -1.17 0.82
C ALA A 108 3.84 -2.66 0.76
N SER A 109 2.84 -3.55 0.64
CA SER A 109 3.05 -5.00 0.58
C SER A 109 2.29 -5.60 -0.59
N LEU A 110 2.92 -6.54 -1.31
CA LEU A 110 2.40 -7.16 -2.52
C LEU A 110 2.69 -8.65 -2.51
N VAL A 111 1.80 -9.43 -3.08
CA VAL A 111 1.96 -10.86 -3.36
C VAL A 111 1.56 -11.17 -4.79
N LEU A 112 2.35 -12.03 -5.44
CA LEU A 112 2.04 -12.65 -6.73
C LEU A 112 1.67 -14.11 -6.47
N ILE A 113 0.61 -14.59 -7.12
CA ILE A 113 -0.09 -15.83 -6.82
C ILE A 113 -0.42 -16.53 -8.15
N GLU A 114 -0.21 -17.85 -8.22
CA GLU A 114 -0.71 -18.70 -9.31
C GLU A 114 -2.18 -19.05 -9.06
N VAL A 115 -2.99 -19.19 -10.12
CA VAL A 115 -4.45 -19.31 -10.00
C VAL A 115 -4.96 -20.65 -10.52
N ASP A 116 -5.07 -21.60 -9.60
CA ASP A 116 -5.65 -22.93 -9.82
C ASP A 116 -7.17 -22.89 -10.17
N GLU A 117 -7.89 -21.91 -9.62
CA GLU A 117 -9.35 -21.82 -9.68
C GLU A 117 -9.78 -20.39 -10.07
N TYR A 118 -9.73 -20.13 -11.39
CA TYR A 118 -10.09 -18.87 -12.03
C TYR A 118 -11.38 -18.24 -11.50
N ALA A 119 -12.43 -19.05 -11.28
CA ALA A 119 -13.73 -18.54 -10.85
C ALA A 119 -13.72 -17.96 -9.43
N ARG A 120 -12.89 -18.49 -8.52
CA ARG A 120 -12.76 -17.97 -7.14
C ARG A 120 -11.84 -16.76 -7.10
N ALA A 121 -10.71 -16.79 -7.79
CA ALA A 121 -9.79 -15.66 -7.84
C ALA A 121 -10.44 -14.41 -8.49
N GLN A 122 -11.26 -14.59 -9.53
CA GLN A 122 -12.10 -13.50 -10.06
C GLN A 122 -13.12 -12.98 -9.02
N GLN A 123 -13.76 -13.86 -8.25
CA GLN A 123 -14.67 -13.45 -7.17
C GLN A 123 -13.94 -12.67 -6.06
N MET A 124 -12.73 -13.09 -5.68
CA MET A 124 -11.89 -12.34 -4.73
C MET A 124 -11.55 -10.96 -5.30
N LEU A 125 -11.00 -10.92 -6.52
CA LEU A 125 -10.58 -9.69 -7.19
C LEU A 125 -11.73 -8.68 -7.36
N GLU A 126 -12.94 -9.15 -7.67
CA GLU A 126 -14.14 -8.31 -7.67
C GLU A 126 -14.39 -7.67 -6.30
N GLN A 127 -14.22 -8.39 -5.19
CA GLN A 127 -14.40 -7.83 -3.85
C GLN A 127 -13.28 -6.84 -3.50
N VAL A 128 -12.02 -7.12 -3.84
CA VAL A 128 -10.92 -6.16 -3.63
C VAL A 128 -11.18 -4.86 -4.39
N ARG A 129 -11.54 -4.95 -5.68
CA ARG A 129 -11.86 -3.80 -6.54
C ARG A 129 -13.07 -3.00 -6.04
N LYS A 130 -14.08 -3.67 -5.45
CA LYS A 130 -15.26 -3.00 -4.85
C LYS A 130 -14.95 -2.26 -3.55
N ILE A 131 -13.93 -2.68 -2.77
CA ILE A 131 -13.67 -2.15 -1.43
C ILE A 131 -12.32 -1.41 -1.34
N HIS A 132 -12.08 -0.53 -2.31
CA HIS A 132 -10.79 0.10 -2.57
C HIS A 132 -10.43 1.32 -1.69
N ASN A 133 -11.18 1.63 -0.64
CA ASN A 133 -11.14 2.95 0.04
C ASN A 133 -11.49 2.96 1.56
N ILE A 134 -11.56 1.82 2.27
CA ILE A 134 -11.98 1.80 3.69
C ILE A 134 -10.84 2.22 4.64
N VAL A 135 -10.84 3.49 5.05
CA VAL A 135 -9.81 4.08 5.91
C VAL A 135 -9.93 3.68 7.40
N SER A 136 -11.06 3.13 7.86
CA SER A 136 -11.48 3.25 9.27
C SER A 136 -12.03 1.99 9.97
N VAL A 137 -11.58 0.79 9.61
CA VAL A 137 -11.77 -0.42 10.46
C VAL A 137 -10.63 -0.49 11.49
N PRO A 138 -10.83 -0.98 12.73
CA PRO A 138 -9.77 -1.09 13.74
C PRO A 138 -8.73 -2.18 13.39
N VAL A 139 -7.84 -1.87 12.44
CA VAL A 139 -6.72 -2.72 11.97
C VAL A 139 -5.83 -3.23 13.11
N SER A 140 -5.81 -2.53 14.24
CA SER A 140 -5.13 -2.95 15.49
C SER A 140 -5.65 -4.25 16.12
N LEU A 141 -6.77 -4.81 15.65
CA LEU A 141 -7.23 -6.16 16.01
C LEU A 141 -6.55 -7.27 15.20
N VAL A 142 -5.90 -6.93 14.08
CA VAL A 142 -5.35 -7.88 13.10
C VAL A 142 -3.83 -7.75 13.00
N LEU A 143 -3.33 -6.53 12.84
CA LEU A 143 -1.91 -6.22 12.82
C LEU A 143 -1.43 -5.91 14.23
N THR A 144 -1.31 -6.95 15.05
CA THR A 144 -0.69 -6.88 16.39
C THR A 144 0.82 -6.70 16.24
N ALA A 145 1.42 -5.86 17.09
CA ALA A 145 2.84 -5.49 16.99
C ALA A 145 3.81 -6.57 17.52
N THR A 146 3.30 -7.75 17.88
CA THR A 146 4.03 -8.85 18.52
C THR A 146 4.40 -9.98 17.57
N GLU A 147 3.86 -9.99 16.35
CA GLU A 147 4.14 -11.02 15.35
C GLU A 147 5.11 -10.52 14.26
N VAL A 148 5.83 -11.46 13.64
CA VAL A 148 6.51 -11.21 12.37
C VAL A 148 5.43 -11.04 11.30
N LEU A 149 5.28 -9.81 10.81
CA LEU A 149 4.34 -9.44 9.75
C LEU A 149 5.01 -9.63 8.38
N THR A 150 4.74 -10.77 7.73
CA THR A 150 5.12 -11.01 6.33
C THR A 150 4.27 -10.16 5.38
N PRO A 151 4.75 -9.86 4.15
CA PRO A 151 3.93 -9.17 3.15
C PRO A 151 2.59 -9.87 2.89
N LEU A 152 2.57 -11.21 2.87
CA LEU A 152 1.34 -12.02 2.84
C LEU A 152 0.39 -11.65 3.99
N LYS A 153 0.86 -11.63 5.24
CA LYS A 153 0.06 -11.22 6.41
C LYS A 153 -0.46 -9.78 6.28
N TYR A 154 0.32 -8.85 5.72
CA TYR A 154 -0.16 -7.48 5.46
C TYR A 154 -1.34 -7.48 4.49
N VAL A 155 -1.23 -8.17 3.34
CA VAL A 155 -2.29 -8.26 2.33
C VAL A 155 -3.53 -8.94 2.91
N THR A 156 -3.37 -10.12 3.52
CA THR A 156 -4.41 -10.87 4.22
C THR A 156 -5.13 -10.06 5.29
N ALA A 157 -4.40 -9.37 6.17
CA ALA A 157 -4.99 -8.53 7.22
C ALA A 157 -5.71 -7.30 6.65
N GLY A 158 -5.16 -6.70 5.59
CA GLY A 158 -5.79 -5.59 4.88
C GLY A 158 -7.11 -6.01 4.24
N LEU A 159 -7.15 -7.16 3.56
CA LEU A 159 -8.35 -7.71 2.93
C LEU A 159 -9.43 -8.02 3.96
N TRP A 160 -9.08 -8.72 5.05
CA TRP A 160 -10.01 -8.96 6.16
C TRP A 160 -10.52 -7.66 6.79
N ALA A 161 -9.64 -6.67 6.99
CA ALA A 161 -10.02 -5.35 7.51
C ALA A 161 -10.89 -4.54 6.53
N SER A 162 -10.87 -4.85 5.23
CA SER A 162 -11.85 -4.32 4.27
C SER A 162 -13.16 -5.12 4.22
N GLY A 163 -13.27 -6.26 4.91
CA GLY A 163 -14.47 -7.10 4.91
C GLY A 163 -14.53 -8.12 3.77
N VAL A 164 -13.43 -8.36 3.06
CA VAL A 164 -13.29 -9.54 2.19
C VAL A 164 -13.33 -10.78 3.08
N GLY A 165 -14.22 -11.72 2.77
CA GLY A 165 -14.52 -12.85 3.65
C GLY A 165 -13.34 -13.81 3.83
N LEU A 166 -13.21 -14.41 5.02
CA LEU A 166 -12.12 -15.34 5.36
C LEU A 166 -11.90 -16.42 4.30
N LYS A 167 -12.96 -17.01 3.73
CA LYS A 167 -12.92 -18.02 2.64
C LYS A 167 -12.25 -17.58 1.33
N LEU A 168 -11.94 -16.28 1.18
CA LEU A 168 -11.20 -15.69 0.07
C LEU A 168 -9.79 -15.26 0.50
N VAL A 169 -9.58 -15.04 1.80
CA VAL A 169 -8.26 -14.90 2.42
C VAL A 169 -7.57 -16.26 2.54
N ASP A 170 -8.35 -17.34 2.68
CA ASP A 170 -7.87 -18.74 2.60
C ASP A 170 -7.33 -19.11 1.19
N GLN A 171 -7.45 -18.22 0.19
CA GLN A 171 -6.82 -18.32 -1.15
C GLN A 171 -5.48 -17.57 -1.21
N LEU A 172 -4.98 -17.13 -0.06
CA LEU A 172 -3.68 -16.50 0.16
C LEU A 172 -2.88 -17.34 1.16
N ASP A 173 -2.90 -18.66 0.98
CA ASP A 173 -2.05 -19.57 1.74
C ASP A 173 -0.61 -19.56 1.20
N SER A 174 0.20 -20.55 1.59
CA SER A 174 1.62 -20.61 1.26
C SER A 174 1.91 -21.30 -0.07
N ASP A 175 0.95 -22.01 -0.64
CA ASP A 175 1.23 -23.09 -1.58
C ASP A 175 1.09 -22.58 -3.03
N ASP A 176 0.10 -21.72 -3.30
CA ASP A 176 -0.09 -20.97 -4.57
C ASP A 176 0.83 -19.71 -4.67
N LEU A 177 1.72 -19.49 -3.69
CA LEU A 177 2.44 -18.21 -3.51
C LEU A 177 3.75 -18.13 -4.32
N LEU A 178 3.64 -17.73 -5.58
CA LEU A 178 4.76 -17.35 -6.47
C LEU A 178 5.74 -16.34 -5.85
N GLY A 179 5.28 -15.45 -4.97
CA GLY A 179 6.18 -14.67 -4.13
C GLY A 179 5.61 -13.38 -3.56
N GLN A 180 6.44 -12.67 -2.81
CA GLN A 180 6.01 -11.55 -1.99
C GLN A 180 7.07 -10.44 -1.89
N SER A 181 6.62 -9.19 -1.83
CA SER A 181 7.49 -8.01 -1.66
C SER A 181 6.89 -7.01 -0.68
N SER A 182 7.73 -6.30 0.06
CA SER A 182 7.30 -5.23 0.94
C SER A 182 8.36 -4.14 1.07
N VAL A 183 7.90 -2.90 1.16
CA VAL A 183 8.73 -1.72 1.45
C VAL A 183 8.07 -0.90 2.55
N GLU A 184 8.79 -0.75 3.66
CA GLU A 184 8.48 0.22 4.71
C GLU A 184 9.08 1.60 4.38
N VAL A 185 8.32 2.67 4.63
CA VAL A 185 8.78 4.04 4.43
C VAL A 185 8.30 4.96 5.56
N GLN A 186 9.21 5.69 6.20
CA GLN A 186 8.88 6.68 7.24
C GLN A 186 8.57 8.06 6.63
N GLU A 187 7.56 8.75 7.17
CA GLU A 187 7.14 10.08 6.72
C GLU A 187 8.26 11.13 6.87
N ALA A 188 9.08 10.99 7.91
CA ALA A 188 10.24 11.84 8.16
C ALA A 188 11.35 11.68 7.11
N ASP A 189 11.60 10.47 6.60
CA ASP A 189 12.62 10.24 5.57
C ASP A 189 12.23 10.85 4.23
N LEU A 190 10.95 10.76 3.90
CA LEU A 190 10.38 11.34 2.69
C LEU A 190 10.48 12.87 2.70
N ARG A 191 10.13 13.52 3.82
CA ARG A 191 10.35 14.96 4.02
C ARG A 191 11.83 15.35 3.90
N ARG A 192 12.75 14.56 4.49
CA ARG A 192 14.20 14.81 4.44
C ARG A 192 14.78 14.67 3.02
N GLN A 193 14.41 13.62 2.30
CA GLN A 193 14.95 13.33 0.96
C GLN A 193 14.30 14.16 -0.16
N LYS A 194 13.14 14.79 0.10
CA LYS A 194 12.30 15.50 -0.90
C LYS A 194 11.89 14.65 -2.11
N LYS A 195 12.02 13.32 -2.03
CA LYS A 195 11.58 12.38 -3.08
C LYS A 195 10.06 12.26 -3.04
N THR A 196 9.42 12.54 -4.17
CA THR A 196 7.97 12.41 -4.36
C THR A 196 7.56 11.12 -5.07
N ARG A 197 8.52 10.34 -5.58
CA ARG A 197 8.32 9.03 -6.23
C ARG A 197 9.47 8.09 -5.83
N MET A 198 9.14 6.83 -5.62
CA MET A 198 10.07 5.71 -5.44
C MET A 198 9.59 4.59 -6.35
N GLU A 199 10.42 4.23 -7.32
CA GLU A 199 10.22 3.04 -8.15
C GLU A 199 10.83 1.83 -7.43
N VAL A 200 10.09 0.73 -7.33
CA VAL A 200 10.49 -0.47 -6.60
C VAL A 200 10.47 -1.68 -7.54
N PRO A 201 11.64 -2.28 -7.84
CA PRO A 201 11.70 -3.60 -8.46
C PRO A 201 11.49 -4.69 -7.40
N ALA A 202 10.70 -5.70 -7.74
CA ALA A 202 10.56 -6.94 -7.00
C ALA A 202 10.81 -8.11 -7.96
N ILE A 203 11.59 -9.09 -7.50
CA ILE A 203 11.86 -10.33 -8.24
C ILE A 203 11.34 -11.48 -7.38
N PHE A 204 10.47 -12.30 -7.96
CA PHE A 204 9.91 -13.49 -7.32
C PHE A 204 10.49 -14.71 -8.03
N THR A 205 11.08 -15.63 -7.25
CA THR A 205 11.79 -16.82 -7.75
C THR A 205 11.62 -17.97 -6.77
N GLY A 206 11.35 -19.15 -7.31
CA GLY A 206 11.18 -20.39 -6.56
C GLY A 206 11.41 -21.59 -7.45
N GLN A 207 11.00 -22.76 -6.99
CA GLN A 207 11.11 -24.01 -7.74
C GLN A 207 9.90 -24.91 -7.47
N HIS A 208 9.22 -25.32 -8.54
CA HIS A 208 8.14 -26.31 -8.49
C HIS A 208 8.63 -27.61 -9.12
N MET A 209 8.68 -28.69 -8.32
CA MET A 209 9.22 -30.02 -8.69
C MET A 209 10.66 -30.01 -9.23
N LYS A 210 10.88 -29.53 -10.46
CA LYS A 210 12.19 -29.40 -11.14
C LYS A 210 12.34 -28.09 -11.92
N ASP A 211 11.28 -27.32 -12.05
CA ASP A 211 11.20 -26.13 -12.88
C ASP A 211 11.31 -24.88 -12.00
N ALA A 212 12.17 -23.94 -12.39
CA ALA A 212 12.50 -22.76 -11.58
C ALA A 212 11.88 -21.50 -12.21
N TYR A 213 10.83 -20.96 -11.59
CA TYR A 213 10.15 -19.76 -12.10
C TYR A 213 10.93 -18.48 -11.79
N GLU A 214 10.69 -17.44 -12.60
CA GLU A 214 11.18 -16.09 -12.33
C GLU A 214 10.17 -15.04 -12.84
N TYR A 215 9.69 -14.21 -11.93
CA TYR A 215 8.78 -13.10 -12.19
C TYR A 215 9.40 -11.78 -11.76
N ARG A 216 9.32 -10.74 -12.61
CA ARG A 216 9.82 -9.39 -12.30
C ARG A 216 8.69 -8.39 -12.30
N LEU A 217 8.34 -7.88 -11.13
CA LEU A 217 7.36 -6.82 -10.94
C LEU A 217 8.09 -5.49 -10.73
N VAL A 218 7.55 -4.42 -11.31
CA VAL A 218 7.90 -3.04 -10.95
C VAL A 218 6.64 -2.34 -10.46
N TYR A 219 6.74 -1.61 -9.37
CA TYR A 219 5.66 -0.76 -8.86
C TYR A 219 6.20 0.57 -8.35
N ASP A 220 5.33 1.59 -8.39
CA ASP A 220 5.61 2.92 -7.88
C ASP A 220 4.97 3.16 -6.52
N ILE A 221 5.71 3.83 -5.64
CA ILE A 221 5.19 4.53 -4.47
C ILE A 221 5.35 6.03 -4.70
N THR A 222 4.25 6.74 -4.89
CA THR A 222 4.20 8.19 -5.14
C THR A 222 3.61 8.94 -3.95
N LEU A 223 4.08 10.15 -3.69
CA LEU A 223 3.63 11.01 -2.60
C LEU A 223 3.02 12.30 -3.16
N LYS A 224 1.79 12.59 -2.74
CA LYS A 224 1.02 13.75 -3.17
C LYS A 224 0.60 14.56 -1.95
N THR A 225 1.01 15.82 -1.91
CA THR A 225 0.65 16.77 -0.86
C THR A 225 -0.75 17.33 -1.12
N VAL A 226 -1.74 16.94 -0.31
CA VAL A 226 -3.15 17.32 -0.53
C VAL A 226 -3.52 18.53 0.33
N GLN A 227 -3.84 19.65 -0.34
CA GLN A 227 -4.45 20.80 0.33
C GLN A 227 -5.95 20.54 0.54
N ILE A 228 -6.32 20.16 1.76
CA ILE A 228 -7.73 19.98 2.15
C ILE A 228 -8.44 21.34 2.10
N ARG A 229 -9.22 21.55 1.04
CA ARG A 229 -10.20 22.64 0.96
C ARG A 229 -11.42 22.26 1.82
N PRO A 230 -11.86 23.10 2.76
CA PRO A 230 -13.04 22.79 3.55
C PRO A 230 -14.27 22.82 2.65
N VAL A 231 -15.13 21.82 2.79
CA VAL A 231 -16.50 21.89 2.28
C VAL A 231 -17.20 23.03 3.02
N ARG A 232 -17.79 23.99 2.30
CA ARG A 232 -18.71 24.95 2.91
C ARG A 232 -20.00 24.21 3.25
N GLN A 233 -20.33 24.17 4.53
CA GLN A 233 -21.70 24.02 5.03
C GLN A 233 -22.40 25.38 4.91
#